data_AF-A0A9D4LR28-F1
#
_entry.id   AF-A0A9D4LR28-F1
#
_cell.length_a   1.000
_cell.length_b   1.000
_cell.length_c   1.000
_cell.angle_alpha   90.00
_cell.angle_beta   90.00
_cell.angle_gamma   90.00
#
_symmetry.space_group_name_H-M   'P 1'
#
loop_
_entity.id
_entity.type
_entity.pdbx_description
1 polymer ?
#
loop_
_entity_poly.entity_id
_entity_poly.type
_entity_poly.pdbx_seq_one_letter_code
_entity_poly.pdbx_strand_id
1 'polypeptide(L)' 'MSDPPSKRWRVELSLEDKIKLIKESEMLPKPTLKMLSEKYGVGKSTIWDVVRKKSAYIFSVLKVT' A
#
# COMPACT_ATOMS: atom_id res chain seq x y z
N MET A 1 -8.73 31.13 -15.14
CA MET A 1 -8.64 29.78 -15.72
C MET A 1 -7.71 28.98 -14.82
N SER A 2 -8.21 27.99 -14.07
CA SER A 2 -7.36 27.14 -13.25
C SER A 2 -6.79 26.04 -14.13
N ASP A 3 -5.47 25.79 -14.05
CA ASP A 3 -4.84 24.69 -14.77
C ASP A 3 -5.56 23.36 -14.48
N PRO A 4 -5.80 22.52 -15.50
CA PRO A 4 -6.34 21.20 -15.27
C PRO A 4 -5.39 20.41 -14.36
N PRO A 5 -5.91 19.63 -13.40
CA PRO A 5 -5.05 18.86 -12.50
C PRO A 5 -4.15 17.95 -13.34
N SER A 6 -2.84 18.12 -13.19
CA SER A 6 -1.86 17.30 -13.90
C SER A 6 -2.15 15.82 -13.65
N LYS A 7 -2.05 15.02 -14.73
CA LYS A 7 -2.38 13.60 -14.73
C LYS A 7 -1.48 12.88 -13.72
N ARG A 8 -1.99 12.60 -12.51
CA ARG A 8 -1.25 11.87 -11.48
C ARG A 8 -0.84 10.52 -12.03
N TRP A 9 0.47 10.29 -12.16
CA TRP A 9 0.99 8.98 -12.54
C TRP A 9 0.61 7.97 -11.48
N ARG A 10 0.11 6.81 -11.92
CA ARG A 10 -0.24 5.73 -11.01
C ARG A 10 1.07 5.18 -10.44
N VAL A 11 1.29 5.40 -9.16
CA VAL A 11 2.35 4.72 -8.43
C VAL A 11 1.86 3.30 -8.14
N GLU A 12 2.41 2.32 -8.84
CA GLU A 12 2.15 0.91 -8.58
C GLU A 12 3.15 0.39 -7.55
N LEU A 13 2.64 -0.18 -6.45
CA LEU A 13 3.47 -0.90 -5.48
C LEU A 13 3.78 -2.30 -6.01
N SER A 14 5.05 -2.69 -5.90
CA SER A 14 5.46 -4.07 -6.15
C SER A 14 4.77 -5.05 -5.19
N LEU A 15 4.75 -6.34 -5.52
CA LEU A 15 4.20 -7.35 -4.62
C LEU A 15 4.96 -7.39 -3.30
N GLU A 16 6.29 -7.23 -3.35
CA GLU A 16 7.14 -7.21 -2.16
C GLU A 16 6.81 -6.02 -1.25
N ASP A 17 6.63 -4.82 -1.82
CA ASP A 17 6.27 -3.62 -1.06
C ASP A 17 4.88 -3.75 -0.45
N LYS A 18 3.92 -4.35 -1.17
CA LYS A 18 2.59 -4.65 -0.63
C LYS A 18 2.69 -5.58 0.59
N ILE A 19 3.55 -6.60 0.54
CA ILE A 19 3.77 -7.53 1.66
C ILE A 19 4.45 -6.81 2.83
N LYS A 20 5.49 -5.99 2.58
CA LYS A 20 6.15 -5.18 3.62
C LYS A 20 5.17 -4.24 4.30
N LEU A 21 4.33 -3.55 3.51
CA LEU A 21 3.28 -2.65 4.01
C LEU A 21 2.29 -3.40 4.90
N ILE A 22 1.84 -4.60 4.51
CA ILE A 22 0.94 -5.42 5.33
C ILE A 22 1.61 -5.76 6.67
N LYS A 23 2.85 -6.26 6.64
CA LYS A 23 3.61 -6.60 7.85
C LYS A 23 3.75 -5.39 8.78
N GLU A 24 4.14 -4.24 8.23
CA GLU A 24 4.28 -3.00 8.99
C GLU A 24 2.95 -2.52 9.57
N SER A 25 1.84 -2.66 8.85
CA SER A 25 0.51 -2.27 9.33
C SER A 25 0.03 -3.06 10.56
N GLU A 26 0.63 -4.24 10.79
CA GLU A 26 0.34 -5.13 11.93
C GLU A 26 1.38 -5.00 13.06
N MET A 27 2.46 -4.23 12.88
CA MET A 27 3.46 -3.99 13.93
C MET A 27 2.87 -3.17 15.10
N LEU A 28 3.46 -3.33 16.29
CA LEU A 28 3.14 -2.54 17.47
C LEU A 28 4.30 -1.59 17.82
N PRO A 29 4.05 -0.30 18.08
CA PRO A 29 2.74 0.37 18.04
C PRO A 29 2.18 0.48 16.61
N LYS A 30 0.85 0.37 16.47
CA LYS A 30 0.19 0.33 15.17
C LYS A 30 0.43 1.62 14.39
N PRO A 31 1.11 1.58 13.22
CA PRO A 31 1.38 2.79 12.47
C PRO A 31 0.08 3.34 11.89
N THR A 32 0.00 4.67 11.80
CA THR A 32 -1.16 5.32 11.18
C THR A 32 -1.10 5.21 9.66
N LEU A 33 -2.27 5.26 9.00
CA LEU A 33 -2.34 5.30 7.54
C LEU A 33 -1.58 6.49 6.94
N LYS A 34 -1.46 7.60 7.69
CA LYS A 34 -0.68 8.77 7.26
C LYS A 34 0.80 8.42 7.18
N MET A 35 1.36 7.79 8.22
CA MET A 35 2.77 7.39 8.24
C MET A 35 3.09 6.39 7.12
N LEU A 36 2.22 5.40 6.90
CA LEU A 36 2.40 4.44 5.80
C LEU A 36 2.27 5.11 4.42
N SER A 37 1.35 6.06 4.28
CA SER A 37 1.18 6.83 3.04
C SER A 37 2.43 7.65 2.70
N GLU A 38 3.02 8.31 3.70
CA GLU A 38 4.26 9.09 3.55
C GLU A 38 5.45 8.18 3.24
N LYS A 39 5.58 7.05 3.94
CA LYS A 39 6.68 6.10 3.76
C LYS A 39 6.70 5.44 2.38
N TYR A 40 5.53 5.03 1.89
CA TYR A 40 5.40 4.31 0.61
C TYR A 40 5.08 5.23 -0.57
N GLY A 41 4.93 6.55 -0.35
CA GLY A 41 4.65 7.51 -1.42
C GLY A 41 3.31 7.30 -2.13
N VAL A 42 2.36 6.61 -1.50
CA VAL A 42 1.05 6.31 -2.07
C VAL A 42 -0.08 6.91 -1.24
N GLY A 43 -1.24 7.12 -1.85
CA GLY A 43 -2.41 7.64 -1.13
C GLY A 43 -2.90 6.69 -0.03
N LYS A 44 -3.52 7.27 1.01
CA LYS A 44 -4.12 6.52 2.12
C LYS A 44 -5.14 5.46 1.65
N SER A 45 -5.89 5.76 0.59
CA SER A 45 -6.81 4.80 -0.03
C SER A 45 -6.09 3.56 -0.56
N THR A 46 -4.94 3.75 -1.22
CA THR A 46 -4.09 2.66 -1.69
C THR A 46 -3.57 1.81 -0.53
N ILE A 47 -3.09 2.45 0.55
CA ILE A 47 -2.66 1.73 1.76
C ILE A 47 -3.81 0.87 2.30
N TRP A 48 -4.99 1.47 2.45
CA TRP A 48 -6.17 0.77 2.96
C TRP A 48 -6.57 -0.42 2.07
N ASP A 49 -6.57 -0.26 0.75
CA ASP A 49 -6.88 -1.33 -0.20
C ASP A 49 -5.86 -2.48 -0.11
N VAL A 50 -4.58 -2.16 0.04
CA VAL A 50 -3.52 -3.18 0.19
C VAL A 50 -3.73 -3.97 1.49
N VAL A 51 -3.93 -3.28 2.61
CA VAL A 51 -4.16 -3.93 3.92
C VAL A 51 -5.44 -4.77 3.91
N ARG A 52 -6.53 -4.28 3.32
CA ARG A 52 -7.79 -5.03 3.22
C ARG A 52 -7.64 -6.30 2.38
N LYS A 53 -6.84 -6.25 1.32
CA LYS A 53 -6.58 -7.39 0.43
C LYS A 53 -5.41 -8.27 0.92
N LYS A 54 -4.99 -8.15 2.18
CA LYS A 54 -3.82 -8.89 2.72
C LYS A 54 -3.84 -10.40 2.43
N SER A 55 -5.01 -11.03 2.54
CA SER A 55 -5.18 -12.46 2.30
C SER A 55 -4.84 -12.87 0.87
N ALA A 56 -5.19 -12.03 -0.12
CA ALA A 56 -4.87 -12.30 -1.52
C ALA A 56 -3.36 -12.22 -1.79
N TYR A 57 -2.66 -11.26 -1.17
CA TYR A 57 -1.21 -11.10 -1.37
C TYR A 57 -0.40 -12.17 -0.64
N ILE A 58 -0.78 -12.54 0.59
CA ILE A 58 -0.10 -13.59 1.36
C ILE A 58 -0.33 -14.97 0.72
N PHE A 59 -1.56 -15.26 0.29
CA PHE A 59 -1.89 -16.53 -0.36
C PHE A 59 -1.20 -16.70 -1.72
N SER A 60 -0.94 -15.60 -2.44
CA SER A 60 -0.18 -15.62 -3.70
C SER A 60 1.26 -16.10 -3.52
N VAL A 61 1.87 -15.87 -2.35
CA VAL A 61 3.25 -16.32 -2.06
C VAL A 61 3.29 -17.83 -1.76
N LEU A 62 2.27 -18.34 -1.07
CA LEU A 62 2.17 -19.76 -0.67
C LEU A 62 1.90 -20.73 -1.83
N LYS A 63 1.46 -20.23 -3.01
CA LYS A 63 1.23 -21.06 -4.21
C LYS A 63 2.40 -21.14 -5.18
N VAL A 64 3.46 -20.38 -4.93
CA VAL A 64 4.67 -20.35 -5.76
C VAL A 64 5.79 -21.21 -5.16
N THR A 65 5.55 -21.80 -3.97
CA THR A 65 6.44 -22.78 -3.33
C THR A 65 5.83 -24.17 -3.46
#